data_AF-T2IVG4-F1
#
_entry.id   AF-T2IVG4-F1
#
_cell.length_a   1.000
_cell.length_b   1.000
_cell.length_c   1.000
_cell.angle_alpha   90.00
_cell.angle_beta   90.00
_cell.angle_gamma   90.00
#
_symmetry.space_group_name_H-M   'P 1'
#
loop_
_entity.id
_entity.type
_entity.pdbx_description
1 polymer ?
#
loop_
_entity_poly.entity_id
_entity_poly.type
_entity_poly.pdbx_seq_one_letter_code
_entity_poly.pdbx_strand_id
1 'polypeptide(L)'
;MKLPSNVIIPDDKITQYLLVFREQDDKSKFLAKGGFNQNNSEELKLAIYNLIKKSEAIEDITNEYGTFYRVEGNLRGVNSQYLSVITIWLKRTIDNRIQFITLKPKKEKQVND
;
A
#
# COMPACT_ATOMS: atom_id res chain seq x y z
N MET A 1 -3.65 -15.72 -1.49
CA MET A 1 -3.62 -15.72 -2.97
C MET A 1 -2.66 -14.66 -3.50
N LYS A 2 -2.12 -14.76 -4.71
CA LYS A 2 -1.34 -13.67 -5.34
C LYS A 2 -2.28 -12.69 -6.06
N LEU A 3 -2.03 -11.38 -5.93
CA LEU A 3 -2.71 -10.40 -6.79
C LEU A 3 -2.16 -10.53 -8.23
N PRO A 4 -3.00 -10.35 -9.26
CA PRO A 4 -2.55 -10.40 -10.65
C PRO A 4 -1.65 -9.20 -10.98
N SER A 5 -0.94 -9.26 -12.11
CA SER A 5 -0.01 -8.18 -12.51
C SER A 5 -0.71 -6.93 -13.04
N ASN A 6 -1.99 -7.03 -13.45
CA ASN A 6 -2.76 -5.94 -14.05
C ASN A 6 -3.53 -5.09 -13.02
N VAL A 7 -3.00 -4.94 -11.80
CA VAL A 7 -3.60 -4.06 -10.79
C VAL A 7 -3.54 -2.59 -11.21
N ILE A 8 -4.48 -1.81 -10.71
CA ILE A 8 -4.52 -0.35 -10.88
C ILE A 8 -3.91 0.29 -9.64
N ILE A 9 -2.87 1.10 -9.81
CA ILE A 9 -2.35 1.99 -8.77
C ILE A 9 -2.53 3.43 -9.29
N PRO A 10 -3.59 4.15 -8.87
CA PRO A 10 -3.84 5.49 -9.36
C PRO A 10 -2.71 6.47 -8.97
N ASP A 11 -2.27 7.30 -9.91
CA ASP A 11 -1.14 8.22 -9.70
C ASP A 11 -1.45 9.26 -8.62
N ASP A 12 -2.68 9.78 -8.63
CA ASP A 12 -3.21 10.72 -7.65
C ASP A 12 -3.19 10.15 -6.23
N LYS A 13 -3.42 8.85 -6.05
CA LYS A 13 -3.29 8.19 -4.73
C LYS A 13 -1.87 8.25 -4.21
N ILE A 14 -0.87 8.28 -5.08
CA ILE A 14 0.54 8.38 -4.68
C ILE A 14 0.91 9.83 -4.41
N THR A 15 0.74 10.69 -5.42
CA THR A 15 1.25 12.07 -5.41
C THR A 15 0.36 13.04 -4.65
N GLN A 16 -0.94 12.79 -4.53
CA GLN A 16 -1.88 13.72 -3.88
C GLN A 16 -2.41 13.20 -2.53
N TYR A 17 -2.13 11.95 -2.19
CA TYR A 17 -2.59 11.34 -0.94
C TYR A 17 -1.48 10.74 -0.08
N LEU A 18 -0.71 9.76 -0.59
CA LEU A 18 0.31 9.09 0.23
C LEU A 18 1.52 9.98 0.55
N LEU A 19 1.96 10.79 -0.42
CA LEU A 19 3.16 11.63 -0.32
C LEU A 19 2.86 13.09 0.04
N VAL A 20 1.63 13.38 0.47
CA VAL A 20 1.20 14.69 0.93
C VAL A 20 1.04 14.66 2.44
N PHE A 21 1.61 15.65 3.11
CA PHE A 21 1.43 15.86 4.54
C PHE A 21 -0.06 16.01 4.88
N ARG A 22 -0.50 15.34 5.95
CA ARG A 22 -1.84 15.48 6.50
C ARG A 22 -1.76 15.59 8.01
N GLU A 23 -2.62 16.40 8.62
CA GLU A 23 -2.62 16.56 10.08
C GLU A 23 -3.03 15.27 10.81
N GLN A 24 -3.88 14.45 10.19
CA GLN A 24 -4.37 13.18 10.72
C GLN A 24 -3.97 12.02 9.81
N ASP A 25 -3.58 10.89 10.42
CA ASP A 25 -3.16 9.66 9.73
C ASP A 25 -2.11 9.90 8.61
N ASP A 26 -1.14 10.76 8.92
CA ASP A 26 -0.09 11.17 7.99
C ASP A 26 0.77 9.98 7.54
N LYS A 27 0.58 9.60 6.29
CA LYS A 27 1.36 8.52 5.66
C LYS A 27 2.68 9.04 5.12
N SER A 28 2.77 10.33 4.79
CA SER A 28 3.95 10.92 4.17
C SER A 28 5.16 10.92 5.12
N LYS A 29 4.97 11.27 6.40
CA LYS A 29 6.01 11.16 7.43
C LYS A 29 6.51 9.72 7.63
N PHE A 30 5.59 8.75 7.61
CA PHE A 30 5.97 7.35 7.72
C PHE A 30 6.77 6.89 6.49
N LEU A 31 6.29 7.22 5.29
CA LEU A 31 6.94 6.88 4.03
C LEU A 31 8.30 7.57 3.86
N ALA A 32 8.45 8.78 4.39
CA ALA A 32 9.72 9.51 4.43
C ALA A 32 10.81 8.75 5.20
N LYS A 33 10.46 7.87 6.17
CA LYS A 33 11.43 6.98 6.82
C LYS A 33 12.09 6.01 5.83
N GLY A 34 11.37 5.61 4.78
CA GLY A 34 11.91 4.84 3.65
C GLY A 34 12.50 5.70 2.52
N GLY A 35 12.61 7.02 2.74
CA GLY A 35 13.12 7.97 1.76
C GLY A 35 12.12 8.39 0.68
N PHE A 36 10.85 8.00 0.79
CA PHE A 36 9.84 8.39 -0.21
C PHE A 36 9.33 9.80 0.00
N ASN A 37 9.19 10.54 -1.11
CA ASN A 37 8.69 11.90 -1.19
C ASN A 37 8.16 12.17 -2.61
N GLN A 38 7.63 13.37 -2.86
CA GLN A 38 7.03 13.76 -4.15
C GLN A 38 7.97 13.58 -5.35
N ASN A 39 9.28 13.69 -5.17
CA ASN A 39 10.26 13.61 -6.25
C ASN A 39 10.57 12.16 -6.67
N ASN A 40 10.13 11.15 -5.90
CA ASN A 40 10.37 9.73 -6.17
C ASN A 40 9.09 8.88 -6.03
N SER A 41 7.99 9.44 -6.53
CA SER A 41 6.67 8.79 -6.49
C SER A 41 6.63 7.48 -7.30
N GLU A 42 7.39 7.39 -8.39
CA GLU A 42 7.48 6.19 -9.21
C GLU A 42 8.17 5.04 -8.47
N GLU A 43 9.20 5.36 -7.68
CA GLU A 43 9.90 4.40 -6.82
C GLU A 43 8.96 3.83 -5.76
N LEU A 44 8.06 4.66 -5.21
CA LEU A 44 7.03 4.17 -4.29
C LEU A 44 6.05 3.22 -5.00
N LYS A 45 5.57 3.54 -6.21
CA LYS A 45 4.71 2.64 -7.00
C LYS A 45 5.40 1.31 -7.26
N LEU A 46 6.66 1.35 -7.71
CA LEU A 46 7.46 0.16 -7.96
C LEU A 46 7.65 -0.68 -6.68
N ALA A 47 7.87 -0.03 -5.54
CA ALA A 47 7.99 -0.72 -4.26
C ALA A 47 6.68 -1.41 -3.84
N ILE A 48 5.53 -0.75 -4.01
CA ILE A 48 4.19 -1.36 -3.80
C ILE A 48 3.96 -2.53 -4.76
N TYR A 49 4.32 -2.39 -6.02
CA TYR A 49 4.18 -3.45 -7.01
C TYR A 49 5.05 -4.67 -6.70
N ASN A 50 6.29 -4.44 -6.27
CA ASN A 50 7.19 -5.50 -5.83
C ASN A 50 6.70 -6.21 -4.56
N LEU A 51 6.07 -5.47 -3.63
CA LEU A 51 5.45 -6.05 -2.45
C LEU A 51 4.35 -7.06 -2.82
N ILE A 52 3.41 -6.70 -3.70
CA ILE A 52 2.30 -7.59 -4.06
C ILE A 52 2.75 -8.81 -4.88
N LYS A 53 3.86 -8.71 -5.62
CA LYS A 53 4.49 -9.86 -6.28
C LYS A 53 5.05 -10.86 -5.27
N LYS A 54 5.62 -10.37 -4.17
CA LYS A 54 6.34 -11.21 -3.18
C LYS A 54 5.45 -11.73 -2.05
N SER A 55 4.46 -10.96 -1.64
CA SER A 55 3.53 -11.33 -0.56
C SER A 55 2.25 -11.95 -1.08
N GLU A 56 1.52 -12.64 -0.21
CA GLU A 56 0.15 -13.05 -0.49
C GLU A 56 -0.85 -11.97 -0.07
N ALA A 57 -1.92 -11.88 -0.83
CA ALA A 57 -3.14 -11.19 -0.46
C ALA A 57 -4.06 -12.11 0.35
N ILE A 58 -4.58 -11.53 1.43
CA ILE A 58 -5.59 -12.10 2.31
C ILE A 58 -6.88 -11.35 2.03
N GLU A 59 -7.94 -12.10 1.74
CA GLU A 59 -9.28 -11.52 1.61
C GLU A 59 -9.74 -10.95 2.95
N ASP A 60 -10.38 -9.78 2.92
CA ASP A 60 -10.87 -9.09 4.10
C ASP A 60 -12.40 -9.03 4.06
N ILE A 61 -12.97 -7.86 3.79
CA ILE A 61 -14.42 -7.64 3.79
C ILE A 61 -14.91 -7.58 2.34
N THR A 62 -16.11 -8.12 2.08
CA THR A 62 -16.84 -7.88 0.83
C THR A 62 -18.03 -6.97 1.09
N ASN A 63 -18.25 -5.97 0.24
CA ASN A 63 -19.42 -5.11 0.26
C ASN A 63 -19.94 -4.83 -1.17
N GLU A 64 -20.87 -3.89 -1.32
CA GLU A 64 -21.48 -3.51 -2.61
C GLU A 64 -20.47 -3.08 -3.69
N TYR A 65 -19.33 -2.50 -3.28
CA TYR A 65 -18.27 -2.06 -4.19
C TYR A 65 -17.32 -3.18 -4.61
N GLY A 66 -17.33 -4.30 -3.88
CA GLY A 66 -16.56 -5.51 -4.16
C GLY A 66 -15.79 -6.04 -2.96
N THR A 67 -14.76 -6.82 -3.25
CA THR A 67 -14.00 -7.57 -2.24
C THR A 67 -12.69 -6.87 -1.92
N PHE A 68 -12.49 -6.53 -0.65
CA PHE A 68 -11.24 -5.96 -0.16
C PHE A 68 -10.21 -7.06 0.09
N TYR A 69 -8.97 -6.75 -0.24
CA TYR A 69 -7.81 -7.59 0.02
C TYR A 69 -6.75 -6.79 0.78
N ARG A 70 -6.04 -7.48 1.68
CA ARG A 70 -4.89 -6.95 2.39
C ARG A 70 -3.64 -7.69 1.95
N VAL A 71 -2.58 -6.94 1.66
CA VAL A 71 -1.24 -7.50 1.46
C VAL A 71 -0.33 -6.92 2.53
N GLU A 72 0.24 -7.80 3.33
CA GLU A 72 1.20 -7.44 4.37
C GLU A 72 2.63 -7.76 3.92
N GLY A 73 3.58 -6.92 4.33
CA GLY A 73 4.99 -7.20 4.14
C GLY A 73 5.85 -5.95 4.27
N ASN A 74 7.08 -6.06 3.77
CA ASN A 74 8.08 -5.01 3.92
C ASN A 74 8.30 -4.30 2.58
N LEU A 75 8.09 -2.98 2.60
CA LEU A 75 8.33 -2.11 1.48
C LEU A 75 9.78 -1.62 1.54
N ARG A 76 10.58 -1.91 0.52
CA ARG A 76 11.98 -1.48 0.44
C ARG A 76 12.03 -0.01 0.03
N GLY A 77 12.52 0.83 0.92
CA GLY A 77 12.78 2.25 0.72
C GLY A 77 13.94 2.52 -0.24
N VAL A 78 13.93 3.70 -0.85
CA VAL A 78 15.04 4.19 -1.69
C VAL A 78 16.33 4.38 -0.90
N ASN A 79 16.21 4.61 0.40
CA ASN A 79 17.33 4.70 1.35
C ASN A 79 17.75 3.33 1.91
N SER A 80 17.33 2.23 1.28
CA SER A 80 17.55 0.84 1.72
C SER A 80 16.93 0.44 3.06
N GLN A 81 16.14 1.30 3.71
CA GLN A 81 15.35 0.90 4.87
C GLN A 81 14.12 0.09 4.46
N TYR A 82 13.63 -0.77 5.36
CA TYR A 82 12.41 -1.53 5.14
C TYR A 82 11.29 -0.99 6.01
N LEU A 83 10.14 -0.70 5.41
CA LEU A 83 8.95 -0.26 6.10
C LEU A 83 7.94 -1.40 6.17
N SER A 84 7.56 -1.84 7.37
CA SER A 84 6.50 -2.84 7.53
C SER A 84 5.13 -2.19 7.29
N VAL A 85 4.39 -2.71 6.32
CA VAL A 85 3.16 -2.09 5.81
C VAL A 85 2.04 -3.09 5.60
N ILE A 86 0.83 -2.56 5.62
CA ILE A 86 -0.38 -3.22 5.13
C ILE A 86 -0.91 -2.37 3.98
N THR A 87 -1.02 -2.97 2.81
CA THR A 87 -1.67 -2.34 1.64
C THR A 87 -3.08 -2.89 1.48
N ILE A 88 -4.01 -2.01 1.14
CA ILE A 88 -5.43 -2.33 0.98
C ILE A 88 -5.77 -2.20 -0.50
N TRP A 89 -6.45 -3.22 -1.02
CA TRP A 89 -6.84 -3.34 -2.41
C TRP A 89 -8.32 -3.65 -2.49
N LEU A 90 -8.98 -3.24 -3.57
CA LEU A 90 -10.38 -3.54 -3.85
C LEU A 90 -10.46 -4.23 -5.21
N LYS A 91 -10.96 -5.46 -5.24
CA LYS A 91 -11.46 -6.08 -6.48
C LYS A 91 -12.86 -5.53 -6.72
N ARG A 92 -12.98 -4.59 -7.65
CA ARG A 92 -14.20 -3.84 -7.91
C ARG A 92 -15.24 -4.73 -8.59
N THR A 93 -16.49 -4.67 -8.16
CA THR A 93 -17.60 -5.43 -8.79
C THR A 93 -17.88 -4.96 -10.21
N ILE A 94 -17.68 -3.68 -10.50
CA ILE A 94 -18.08 -3.07 -11.78
C ILE A 94 -17.24 -3.51 -12.98
N ASP A 95 -15.98 -3.90 -12.79
CA ASP A 95 -15.05 -4.24 -13.87
C ASP A 95 -14.10 -5.41 -13.51
N ASN A 96 -14.26 -6.00 -12.33
CA ASN A 96 -13.39 -7.05 -11.77
C ASN A 96 -11.90 -6.67 -11.67
N ARG A 97 -11.55 -5.38 -11.83
CA ARG A 97 -10.17 -4.92 -11.68
C ARG A 97 -9.82 -4.73 -10.22
N ILE A 98 -8.57 -5.02 -9.89
CA ILE A 98 -8.03 -4.82 -8.54
C ILE A 98 -7.34 -3.47 -8.49
N GLN A 99 -7.84 -2.59 -7.63
CA GLN A 99 -7.35 -1.24 -7.46
C GLN A 99 -6.74 -1.04 -6.08
N PHE A 100 -5.60 -0.36 -6.03
CA PHE A 100 -4.98 0.10 -4.80
C PHE A 100 -5.86 1.17 -4.13
N ILE A 101 -6.16 0.96 -2.85
CA ILE A 101 -6.97 1.89 -2.06
C ILE A 101 -6.07 2.75 -1.17
N THR A 102 -5.21 2.12 -0.36
CA THR A 102 -4.34 2.82 0.58
C THR A 102 -3.23 1.93 1.11
N LEU A 103 -2.26 2.55 1.78
CA LEU A 103 -1.19 1.92 2.54
C LEU A 103 -1.20 2.48 3.96
N LYS A 104 -0.97 1.62 4.95
CA LYS A 104 -0.77 2.01 6.34
C LYS A 104 0.42 1.29 6.96
N PRO A 105 1.08 1.90 7.97
CA PRO A 105 2.07 1.19 8.77
C PRO A 105 1.45 -0.09 9.35
N LYS A 106 2.20 -1.19 9.29
CA LYS A 106 1.86 -2.35 10.10
C LYS A 106 2.24 -2.01 11.53
N LYS A 107 1.23 -1.78 12.39
CA LYS A 107 1.49 -1.60 13.83
C LYS A 107 2.13 -2.90 14.32
N GLU A 108 3.32 -2.81 14.91
CA GLU A 108 3.85 -3.92 15.70
C GLU A 108 2.85 -4.18 16.82
N LYS A 109 2.45 -5.45 16.99
CA LYS A 109 1.82 -5.84 18.25
C LYS A 109 2.90 -5.60 19.30
N GLN A 110 2.71 -4.63 20.19
CA GLN A 110 3.41 -4.66 21.47
C GLN A 110 3.01 -5.99 22.12
N VAL A 111 3.92 -6.95 22.08
CA VAL A 111 3.88 -8.07 23.03
C VAL A 111 4.30 -7.42 24.33
N ASN A 112 3.32 -7.08 25.16
CA ASN A 112 3.60 -6.78 26.55
C ASN A 112 3.89 -8.14 27.20
N ASP A 113 5.17 -8.42 27.44
CA ASP A 113 5.62 -9.47 28.35
C ASP A 113 5.25 -9.11 29.80
#